data_AF-A0A453FMJ8-F1
#
_entry.id   AF-A0A453FMJ8-F1
#
_cell.length_a   1.000
_cell.length_b   1.000
_cell.length_c   1.000
_cell.angle_alpha   90.00
_cell.angle_beta   90.00
_cell.angle_gamma   90.00
#
_symmetry.space_group_name_H-M   'P 1'
#
loop_
_entity.id
_entity.type
_entity.pdbx_description
1 polymer ?
#
loop_
_entity_poly.entity_id
_entity_poly.type
_entity_poly.pdbx_seq_one_letter_code
_entity_poly.pdbx_strand_id
1 'polypeptide(L)'
;MQSAPTSRDLMTYTDDKIHLVETDLDVLSKAKPSEVNELLSTGASHDDSLDTSGATILAETESIGSSDLLPELAVKLSFTLPTSSYATMAIRELTKTSTSVDCQKALNS
;
A
#
# COMPACT_ATOMS: atom_id res chain seq x y z
N MET A 1 -13.51 -29.93 4.45
CA MET A 1 -13.15 -28.64 3.83
C MET A 1 -12.40 -27.85 4.89
N GLN A 2 -11.12 -27.54 4.68
CA GLN A 2 -10.32 -26.80 5.65
C GLN A 2 -10.60 -25.30 5.45
N SER A 3 -11.11 -24.62 6.48
CA SER A 3 -11.31 -23.18 6.44
C SER A 3 -9.94 -22.48 6.35
N ALA A 4 -9.80 -21.52 5.43
CA ALA A 4 -8.59 -20.70 5.34
C ALA A 4 -8.41 -19.89 6.63
N PRO A 5 -7.17 -19.70 7.12
CA PRO A 5 -6.92 -18.93 8.34
C PRO A 5 -7.34 -17.47 8.13
N THR A 6 -8.01 -16.91 9.15
CA THR A 6 -8.36 -15.50 9.24
C THR A 6 -7.66 -14.91 10.47
N SER A 7 -6.98 -13.78 10.31
CA SER A 7 -6.31 -13.07 11.42
C SER A 7 -6.72 -11.60 11.48
N ARG A 8 -6.63 -11.03 12.69
CA ARG A 8 -6.88 -9.62 12.98
C ARG A 8 -5.85 -9.12 13.98
N ASP A 9 -5.08 -8.12 13.59
CA ASP A 9 -4.08 -7.49 14.44
C ASP A 9 -4.45 -6.02 14.67
N LEU A 10 -4.32 -5.54 15.91
CA LEU A 10 -4.43 -4.12 16.25
C LEU A 10 -3.06 -3.47 16.09
N MET A 11 -3.00 -2.36 15.36
CA MET A 11 -1.79 -1.58 15.11
C MET A 11 -1.97 -0.17 15.63
N THR A 12 -0.87 0.45 16.04
CA THR A 12 -0.80 1.88 16.35
C THR A 12 -0.07 2.61 15.24
N TYR A 13 -0.53 3.81 14.91
CA TYR A 13 0.14 4.67 13.95
C TYR A 13 0.16 6.11 14.45
N THR A 14 1.17 6.87 14.03
CA THR A 14 1.34 8.28 14.44
C THR A 14 1.33 9.22 13.23
N ASP A 15 1.58 8.68 12.04
CA ASP A 15 1.66 9.42 10.80
C ASP A 15 0.86 8.67 9.72
N ASP A 16 -0.06 9.37 9.07
CA ASP A 16 -0.93 8.84 8.01
C ASP A 16 -0.17 8.59 6.69
N LYS A 17 1.04 9.13 6.56
CA LYS A 17 1.92 8.93 5.39
C LYS A 17 2.72 7.64 5.45
N ILE A 18 2.78 6.97 6.61
CA ILE A 18 3.54 5.73 6.77
C ILE A 18 2.64 4.52 6.48
N HIS A 19 3.03 3.71 5.49
CA HIS A 19 2.34 2.48 5.16
C HIS A 19 2.44 1.45 6.29
N LEU A 20 1.29 0.93 6.76
CA LEU A 20 1.22 -0.05 7.85
C LEU A 20 1.49 -1.50 7.41
N VAL A 21 1.48 -1.76 6.09
CA VAL A 21 1.68 -3.08 5.50
C VAL A 21 2.56 -2.91 4.27
N GLU A 22 3.56 -3.79 4.13
CA GLU A 22 4.41 -3.84 2.95
C GLU A 22 3.62 -4.32 1.73
N THR A 23 3.92 -3.73 0.58
CA THR A 23 3.38 -4.18 -0.70
C THR A 23 4.30 -5.22 -1.36
N ASP A 24 3.78 -5.92 -2.37
CA ASP A 24 4.58 -6.87 -3.14
C ASP A 24 5.82 -6.19 -3.79
N LEU A 25 5.71 -4.91 -4.18
CA LEU A 25 6.84 -4.15 -4.74
C LEU A 25 7.92 -3.84 -3.70
N ASP A 26 7.52 -3.52 -2.47
CA ASP A 26 8.48 -3.31 -1.38
C ASP A 26 9.29 -4.59 -1.12
N VAL A 27 8.63 -5.75 -1.14
CA VAL A 27 9.29 -7.05 -0.97
C VAL A 27 10.24 -7.35 -2.13
N LEU A 28 9.81 -7.12 -3.38
CA LEU A 28 10.65 -7.32 -4.56
C LEU A 28 11.88 -6.42 -4.57
N SER A 29 11.76 -5.16 -4.13
CA SER A 29 12.89 -4.24 -4.06
C SER A 29 13.92 -4.60 -2.99
N LYS A 30 13.48 -5.25 -1.90
CA LYS A 30 14.35 -5.77 -0.83
C LYS A 30 15.02 -7.08 -1.19
N ALA A 31 14.48 -7.81 -2.17
CA ALA A 31 15.08 -9.04 -2.64
C ALA A 31 16.41 -8.73 -3.33
N LYS A 32 17.52 -9.04 -2.67
CA LYS A 32 18.85 -9.00 -3.28
C LYS A 32 18.83 -9.89 -4.54
N PRO A 33 19.31 -9.42 -5.71
CA PRO A 33 19.50 -10.30 -6.85
C PRO A 33 20.45 -11.42 -6.41
N SER A 34 19.91 -12.64 -6.31
CA SER A 34 20.71 -13.82 -6.00
C SER A 34 21.76 -13.97 -7.10
N GLU A 35 23.04 -13.95 -6.73
CA GLU A 35 24.16 -14.29 -7.62
C GLU A 35 23.91 -15.65 -8.28
N VAL A 36 23.46 -15.64 -9.52
CA VAL A 36 23.62 -16.75 -10.44
C VAL A 36 24.31 -16.18 -11.69
N ASN A 37 25.64 -16.32 -11.68
CA ASN A 37 26.60 -16.16 -12.77
C ASN A 37 27.12 -14.75 -13.10
N GLU A 38 28.18 -14.38 -12.37
CA GLU A 38 29.38 -13.68 -12.86
C GLU A 38 29.99 -14.35 -14.12
N LEU A 39 29.27 -14.43 -15.24
CA LEU A 39 29.87 -14.76 -16.53
C LEU A 39 29.01 -14.21 -17.67
N LEU A 40 29.05 -12.89 -17.88
CA LEU A 40 29.03 -12.23 -19.20
C LEU A 40 29.42 -10.76 -19.01
N SER A 41 30.67 -10.50 -18.65
CA SER A 41 31.32 -9.21 -18.94
C SER A 41 32.32 -9.43 -20.06
N THR A 42 31.85 -9.33 -21.30
CA THR A 42 32.69 -9.09 -22.47
C THR A 42 31.93 -8.19 -23.42
N GLY A 43 32.12 -6.88 -23.20
CA GLY A 43 32.19 -5.80 -24.18
C GLY A 43 31.10 -5.66 -25.24
N ALA A 44 30.25 -4.65 -25.07
CA ALA A 44 30.05 -3.61 -26.09
C ALA A 44 29.42 -2.38 -25.43
N SER A 45 30.18 -1.28 -25.44
CA SER A 45 29.74 0.08 -25.13
C SER A 45 28.59 0.52 -26.04
N HIS A 46 27.47 0.92 -25.44
CA HIS A 46 26.57 1.89 -26.05
C HIS A 46 26.14 2.88 -24.98
N ASP A 47 26.72 4.07 -25.08
CA ASP A 47 26.33 5.30 -24.40
C ASP A 47 24.96 5.72 -24.95
N ASP A 48 23.92 5.64 -24.13
CA ASP A 48 22.69 6.39 -24.33
C ASP A 48 22.25 6.92 -22.97
N SER A 49 22.84 8.07 -22.63
CA SER A 49 22.42 8.95 -21.56
C SER A 49 20.99 9.45 -21.82
N LEU A 50 19.99 8.75 -21.27
CA LEU A 50 18.64 9.28 -21.10
C LEU A 50 18.39 9.63 -19.64
N ASP A 51 18.82 10.85 -19.31
CA ASP A 51 18.37 11.59 -18.14
C ASP A 51 16.87 11.88 -18.31
N THR A 52 16.01 10.95 -17.88
CA THR A 52 14.59 11.25 -17.67
C THR A 52 14.37 11.34 -16.18
N SER A 53 14.68 12.54 -15.68
CA SER A 53 14.09 13.10 -14.46
C SER A 53 12.58 13.17 -14.63
N GLY A 54 11.92 12.02 -14.48
CA GLY A 54 10.47 11.88 -14.38
C GLY A 54 10.03 12.26 -12.98
N ALA A 55 10.03 13.55 -12.70
CA ALA A 55 9.31 14.10 -11.56
C ALA A 55 7.82 13.77 -11.72
N THR A 56 7.35 12.68 -11.11
CA THR A 56 5.99 12.69 -10.56
C THR A 56 6.09 13.22 -9.14
N ILE A 57 6.08 14.55 -9.10
CA ILE A 57 5.61 15.36 -7.99
C ILE A 57 4.43 14.61 -7.35
N LEU A 58 4.66 13.95 -6.22
CA LEU A 58 3.60 13.65 -5.27
C LEU A 58 3.21 15.01 -4.71
N ALA A 59 2.28 15.65 -5.42
CA ALA A 59 1.71 16.91 -5.01
C ALA A 59 1.21 16.72 -3.59
N GLU A 60 1.76 17.52 -2.68
CA GLU A 60 1.24 17.73 -1.35
C GLU A 60 -0.27 18.01 -1.48
N THR A 61 -1.08 17.01 -1.16
CA THR A 61 -2.39 17.30 -0.59
C THR A 61 -2.10 17.62 0.86
N GLU A 62 -2.05 18.91 1.16
CA GLU A 62 -2.06 19.46 2.51
C GLU A 62 -2.98 18.60 3.39
N SER A 63 -2.34 17.93 4.35
CA SER A 63 -3.02 17.17 5.39
C SER A 63 -3.77 18.17 6.26
N ILE A 64 -5.06 18.37 6.01
CA ILE A 64 -5.95 19.04 6.96
C ILE A 64 -6.25 18.01 8.04
N GLY A 65 -5.37 17.98 9.04
CA GLY A 65 -5.45 17.08 10.17
C GLY A 65 -4.26 17.25 11.10
N SER A 66 -3.98 18.47 11.56
CA SER A 66 -3.09 18.67 12.71
C SER A 66 -3.80 18.15 13.97
N SER A 67 -3.87 16.84 14.12
CA SER A 67 -4.14 16.23 15.43
C SER A 67 -2.78 16.08 16.10
N ASP A 68 -2.60 16.83 17.18
CA ASP A 68 -1.56 16.67 18.19
C ASP A 68 -1.15 15.18 18.29
N LEU A 69 0.14 14.86 18.09
CA LEU A 69 0.70 13.54 17.67
C LEU A 69 0.44 12.38 18.67
N LEU A 70 -0.81 12.07 18.94
CA LEU A 70 -1.24 10.96 19.77
C LEU A 70 -1.36 9.71 18.89
N PRO A 71 -0.79 8.56 19.31
CA PRO A 71 -0.94 7.30 18.59
C PRO A 71 -2.41 6.95 18.34
N GLU A 72 -2.79 6.83 17.08
CA GLU A 72 -4.10 6.36 16.66
C GLU A 72 -4.09 4.84 16.44
N LEU A 73 -5.27 4.22 16.46
CA LEU A 73 -5.46 2.78 16.31
C LEU A 73 -5.94 2.42 14.90
N ALA A 74 -5.34 1.38 14.32
CA ALA A 74 -5.73 0.77 13.06
C ALA A 74 -5.87 -0.74 13.20
N VAL A 75 -6.65 -1.37 12.32
CA VAL A 75 -6.83 -2.84 12.31
C VAL A 75 -6.34 -3.41 11.00
N LYS A 76 -5.37 -4.32 11.07
CA LYS A 76 -4.90 -5.13 9.92
C LYS A 76 -5.69 -6.42 9.88
N LEU A 77 -6.39 -6.65 8.76
CA LEU A 77 -7.19 -7.85 8.53
C LEU A 77 -6.53 -8.72 7.46
N SER A 78 -6.49 -10.03 7.66
CA SER A 78 -6.08 -10.98 6.62
C SER A 78 -7.08 -12.13 6.59
N PHE A 79 -7.69 -12.34 5.43
CA PHE A 79 -8.69 -13.38 5.22
C PHE A 79 -8.73 -13.75 3.74
N THR A 80 -9.12 -14.99 3.46
CA THR A 80 -9.36 -15.48 2.10
C THR A 80 -10.86 -15.43 1.80
N LEU A 81 -11.19 -15.04 0.58
CA LEU A 81 -12.56 -15.04 0.09
C LEU A 81 -12.74 -16.09 -1.01
N PRO A 82 -13.93 -16.73 -1.08
CA PRO A 82 -14.33 -17.46 -2.28
C PRO A 82 -14.32 -16.55 -3.51
N THR A 83 -14.17 -17.16 -4.69
CA THR A 83 -14.38 -16.46 -5.96
C THR A 83 -15.75 -15.80 -6.00
N SER A 84 -15.82 -14.59 -6.57
CA SER A 84 -17.04 -13.77 -6.66
C SER A 84 -17.60 -13.28 -5.32
N SER A 85 -16.81 -13.29 -4.25
CA SER A 85 -17.13 -12.62 -2.99
C SER A 85 -16.44 -11.26 -2.88
N TYR A 86 -17.04 -10.33 -2.12
CA TYR A 86 -16.57 -8.95 -1.98
C TYR A 86 -16.06 -8.68 -0.56
N ALA A 87 -14.78 -8.32 -0.44
CA ALA A 87 -14.17 -7.97 0.86
C ALA A 87 -14.89 -6.82 1.56
N THR A 88 -15.35 -5.84 0.80
CA THR A 88 -16.09 -4.69 1.31
C THR A 88 -17.39 -5.10 2.01
N MET A 89 -18.09 -6.15 1.53
CA MET A 89 -19.30 -6.66 2.19
C MET A 89 -18.98 -7.34 3.52
N ALA A 90 -17.90 -8.12 3.58
CA ALA A 90 -17.45 -8.73 4.82
C ALA A 90 -17.06 -7.66 5.86
N ILE A 91 -16.39 -6.59 5.42
CA ILE A 91 -16.02 -5.46 6.28
C ILE A 91 -17.26 -4.71 6.76
N ARG A 92 -18.19 -4.38 5.86
CA ARG A 92 -19.46 -3.71 6.17
C ARG A 92 -20.24 -4.44 7.26
N GLU A 93 -20.39 -5.76 7.11
CA GLU A 93 -21.14 -6.57 8.07
C GLU A 93 -20.41 -6.68 9.43
N LEU A 94 -19.07 -6.70 9.39
CA LEU A 94 -18.23 -6.69 10.59
C LEU A 94 -18.34 -5.37 11.37
N THR A 95 -18.26 -4.23 10.68
CA THR A 95 -18.28 -2.89 11.30
C THR A 95 -19.69 -2.39 11.57
N LYS A 96 -20.72 -3.02 10.97
CA LYS A 96 -22.12 -2.58 11.01
C LYS A 96 -22.31 -1.15 10.49
N THR A 97 -21.42 -0.68 9.62
CA THR A 97 -21.46 0.67 9.02
C THR A 97 -22.01 0.63 7.60
N SER A 98 -22.62 1.72 7.13
CA SER A 98 -23.00 1.89 5.73
C SER A 98 -21.77 2.11 4.84
N THR A 99 -21.83 1.68 3.58
CA THR A 99 -20.76 1.88 2.58
C THR A 99 -20.81 3.29 1.98
N SER A 100 -21.02 4.32 2.80
CA SER A 100 -20.90 5.71 2.35
C SER A 100 -19.43 6.08 2.31
N VAL A 101 -18.99 6.66 1.20
CA VAL A 101 -17.73 7.40 1.11
C VAL A 101 -18.09 8.88 1.17
N ASP A 102 -17.90 9.51 2.32
CA ASP A 102 -18.18 10.93 2.53
C ASP A 102 -17.05 11.78 1.92
N CYS A 103 -16.91 11.74 0.60
CA CYS A 103 -15.93 12.55 -0.13
C CYS A 103 -16.55 13.06 -1.43
N GLN A 104 -17.52 13.97 -1.33
CA GLN A 104 -17.84 14.87 -2.43
C GLN A 104 -17.13 16.19 -2.18
N LYS A 105 -15.91 16.32 -2.71
CA LYS A 105 -15.24 17.62 -2.81
C LYS A 105 -16.08 18.47 -3.77
N ALA A 106 -16.92 19.36 -3.23
CA ALA A 106 -17.68 20.33 -4.00
C ALA A 106 -16.68 21.29 -4.67
N LEU A 107 -16.40 21.06 -5.96
CA LEU A 107 -15.63 21.98 -6.79
C LEU A 107 -16.60 23.03 -7.36
N ASN A 108 -16.88 24.06 -6.56
CA ASN A 108 -17.65 25.21 -6.99
C ASN A 108 -16.83 26.45 -6.61
N SER A 109 -16.13 27.05 -7.59
CA SER A 109 -15.49 28.36 -7.46
C SER A 109 -16.52 29.49 -7.55
#